data_AF-A0AAE0L9C0-F1
#
_entry.id   AF-A0AAE0L9C0-F1
#
_cell.length_a   1.000
_cell.length_b   1.000
_cell.length_c   1.000
_cell.angle_alpha   90.00
_cell.angle_beta   90.00
_cell.angle_gamma   90.00
#
_symmetry.space_group_name_H-M   'P 1'
#
loop_
_entity.id
_entity.type
_entity.pdbx_description
1 polymer ?
#
loop_
_entity_poly.entity_id
_entity_poly.type
_entity_poly.pdbx_seq_one_letter_code
_entity_poly.pdbx_strand_id
1 'polypeptide(L)'
;MRWNTVGSIIQRNGGVVISEQLAPYLDLEVLNEDESIFVDESHMVPVLQRFQGEPVVDDNGNLLYYFPMLQKDAPSSTGIGDGSYLTELRWKFSRAPTRKLVLAALLGAANLAGVAFLTILVGDPQVAATLSREAGKGVVSFVLGILPLLQGYAAAFFLIPLVRAARIAQRNASIEARNELRMQAADALQNPSSTVESKIQSGQELARAKVDPKRWEIAYSTDKEMIDQDFDLNEFDRRLAELESDEAQSLPAESDEAQSSPSPRQRQQNQ
;
A
#
# COMPACT_ATOMS: atom_id res chain seq x y z
N MET A 1 -6.03 -12.25 13.19
CA MET A 1 -5.02 -13.21 12.70
C MET A 1 -3.84 -12.48 12.05
N ARG A 2 -4.03 -11.62 11.01
CA ARG A 2 -2.94 -10.84 10.37
C ARG A 2 -1.96 -10.16 11.33
N TRP A 3 -2.47 -9.34 12.25
CA TRP A 3 -1.63 -8.59 13.19
C TRP A 3 -0.81 -9.48 14.13
N ASN A 4 -1.31 -10.67 14.47
CA ASN A 4 -0.54 -11.62 15.27
C ASN A 4 0.64 -12.17 14.47
N THR A 5 0.44 -12.44 13.17
CA THR A 5 1.50 -12.86 12.26
C THR A 5 2.56 -11.78 12.10
N VAL A 6 2.16 -10.53 11.84
CA VAL A 6 3.08 -9.39 11.74
C VAL A 6 3.88 -9.21 13.03
N GLY A 7 3.22 -9.19 14.19
CA GLY A 7 3.90 -9.10 15.49
C GLY A 7 4.85 -10.27 15.75
N SER A 8 4.50 -11.49 15.33
CA SER A 8 5.40 -12.65 15.44
C SER A 8 6.63 -12.56 14.54
N ILE A 9 6.53 -11.95 13.36
CA ILE A 9 7.67 -11.70 12.47
C ILE A 9 8.60 -10.66 13.09
N ILE A 10 8.04 -9.54 13.56
CA ILE A 10 8.82 -8.49 14.23
C ILE A 10 9.54 -9.05 15.46
N GLN A 11 8.86 -9.84 16.29
CA GLN A 11 9.47 -10.49 17.44
C GLN A 11 10.60 -11.45 17.05
N ARG A 12 10.41 -12.25 15.98
CA ARG A 12 11.43 -13.20 15.49
C ARG A 12 12.68 -12.49 14.98
N ASN A 13 12.53 -11.29 14.43
CA ASN A 13 13.64 -10.44 13.96
C ASN A 13 14.22 -9.55 15.08
N GLY A 14 13.89 -9.80 16.35
CA GLY A 14 14.47 -9.08 17.48
C GLY A 14 13.98 -7.64 17.62
N GLY A 15 12.79 -7.34 17.09
CA GLY A 15 12.19 -6.00 17.18
C GLY A 15 12.64 -5.04 16.07
N VAL A 16 13.47 -5.46 15.12
CA VAL A 16 13.82 -4.64 13.94
C VAL A 16 13.40 -5.38 12.68
N VAL A 17 12.77 -4.69 11.74
CA VAL A 17 12.37 -5.25 10.44
C VAL A 17 12.56 -4.23 9.34
N ILE A 18 12.72 -4.72 8.12
CA ILE A 18 12.69 -3.90 6.91
C ILE A 18 11.29 -3.96 6.29
N SER A 19 10.96 -2.95 5.49
CA SER A 19 9.68 -2.86 4.76
C SER A 19 9.37 -4.14 3.99
N GLU A 20 10.37 -4.64 3.26
CA GLU A 20 10.29 -5.81 2.38
C GLU A 20 9.96 -7.10 3.13
N GLN A 21 10.39 -7.24 4.39
CA GLN A 21 10.12 -8.43 5.21
C GLN A 21 8.65 -8.51 5.66
N LEU A 22 7.98 -7.37 5.77
CA LEU A 22 6.58 -7.30 6.19
C LEU A 22 5.61 -7.15 5.02
N ALA A 23 6.08 -6.67 3.86
CA ALA A 23 5.29 -6.48 2.65
C ALA A 23 4.36 -7.67 2.29
N PRO A 24 4.78 -8.96 2.37
CA PRO A 24 3.91 -10.10 2.05
C PRO A 24 2.68 -10.26 2.95
N TYR A 25 2.66 -9.58 4.10
CA TYR A 25 1.62 -9.70 5.13
C TYR A 25 0.77 -8.44 5.27
N LEU A 26 1.03 -7.43 4.45
CA LEU A 26 0.40 -6.12 4.51
C LEU A 26 -0.42 -5.83 3.27
N ASP A 27 -1.13 -4.71 3.32
CA ASP A 27 -1.88 -4.24 2.17
C ASP A 27 -0.93 -3.40 1.34
N LEU A 28 -0.52 -3.97 0.22
CA LEU A 28 0.33 -3.31 -0.77
C LEU A 28 -0.60 -2.61 -1.76
N GLU A 29 -0.40 -1.32 -1.92
CA GLU A 29 -1.02 -0.52 -2.95
C GLU A 29 0.08 -0.09 -3.92
N VAL A 30 -0.08 -0.37 -5.20
CA VAL A 30 0.80 0.18 -6.23
C VAL A 30 0.25 1.57 -6.53
N LEU A 31 0.90 2.61 -6.01
CA LEU A 31 0.48 3.99 -6.23
C LEU A 31 0.70 4.44 -7.69
N ASN A 32 1.71 3.88 -8.37
CA ASN A 32 2.03 4.15 -9.77
C ASN A 32 2.54 2.88 -10.48
N GLU A 33 2.10 2.64 -11.73
CA GLU A 33 2.52 1.46 -12.52
C GLU A 33 4.04 1.40 -12.78
N ASP A 34 4.73 2.54 -12.70
CA ASP A 34 6.17 2.67 -12.93
C ASP A 34 7.02 2.57 -11.65
N GLU A 35 6.40 2.56 -10.46
CA GLU A 35 7.11 2.47 -9.19
C GLU A 35 7.18 1.02 -8.70
N SER A 36 8.39 0.56 -8.38
CA SER A 36 8.55 -0.77 -7.80
C SER A 36 7.87 -0.82 -6.43
N ILE A 37 7.32 -1.99 -6.07
CA ILE A 37 6.70 -2.29 -4.77
C ILE A 37 7.58 -1.86 -3.57
N PHE A 38 8.90 -1.77 -3.78
CA PHE A 38 9.90 -1.46 -2.77
C PHE A 38 10.26 0.03 -2.65
N VAL A 39 9.73 0.90 -3.52
CA VAL A 39 9.98 2.35 -3.44
C VAL A 39 9.00 3.01 -2.47
N ASP A 40 7.75 2.52 -2.41
CA ASP A 40 6.75 3.06 -1.49
C ASP A 40 6.63 2.22 -0.19
N GLU A 41 7.24 2.73 0.88
CA GLU A 41 7.18 2.14 2.22
C GLU A 41 5.94 2.61 3.03
N SER A 42 4.97 3.28 2.41
CA SER A 42 3.73 3.78 3.06
C SER A 42 2.94 2.70 3.81
N HIS A 43 3.02 1.45 3.33
CA HIS A 43 2.37 0.29 3.95
C HIS A 43 2.89 -0.03 5.36
N MET A 44 4.02 0.57 5.80
CA MET A 44 4.54 0.49 7.17
C MET A 44 3.81 1.37 8.16
N VAL A 45 3.18 2.47 7.73
CA VAL A 45 2.55 3.45 8.61
C VAL A 45 1.54 2.81 9.59
N PRO A 46 0.61 1.92 9.16
CA PRO A 46 -0.32 1.27 10.07
C PRO A 46 0.38 0.32 11.07
N VAL A 47 1.54 -0.23 10.70
CA VAL A 47 2.33 -1.12 11.57
C VAL A 47 3.00 -0.31 12.68
N LEU A 48 3.61 0.82 12.32
CA LEU A 48 4.27 1.74 13.25
C LEU A 48 3.27 2.28 14.28
N GLN A 49 2.10 2.73 13.82
CA GLN A 49 1.04 3.21 14.70
C GLN A 49 0.52 2.13 15.65
N ARG A 50 0.42 0.87 15.18
CA ARG A 50 -0.16 -0.21 15.97
C ARG A 50 0.79 -0.78 17.02
N PHE A 51 2.07 -0.94 16.67
CA PHE A 51 3.08 -1.55 17.53
C PHE A 51 4.03 -0.53 18.17
N GLN A 52 3.73 0.77 18.02
CA GLN A 52 4.54 1.88 18.54
C GLN A 52 6.00 1.74 18.11
N GLY A 53 6.19 1.57 16.79
CA GLY A 53 7.50 1.50 16.17
C GLY A 53 7.94 2.84 15.61
N GLU A 54 9.24 2.96 15.40
CA GLU A 54 9.90 4.17 14.91
C GLU A 54 10.79 3.83 13.71
N PRO A 55 10.80 4.65 12.65
CA PRO A 55 11.74 4.50 11.54
C PRO A 55 13.14 4.98 11.95
N VAL A 56 14.16 4.21 11.59
CA VAL A 56 15.58 4.47 11.83
C VAL A 56 16.30 4.40 10.49
N VAL A 57 17.29 5.26 10.27
CA VAL A 57 18.11 5.24 9.06
C VAL A 57 19.44 4.56 9.37
N ASP A 58 19.89 3.63 8.53
CA ASP A 58 21.22 3.02 8.64
C ASP A 58 22.31 3.90 8.00
N ASP A 59 23.58 3.54 8.18
CA ASP A 59 24.72 4.30 7.62
C ASP A 59 24.70 4.37 6.08
N ASN A 60 23.95 3.49 5.42
CA ASN A 60 23.79 3.44 3.97
C ASN A 60 22.58 4.27 3.48
N GLY A 61 21.84 4.93 4.39
CA GLY A 61 20.64 5.70 4.06
C GLY A 61 19.38 4.86 3.89
N ASN A 62 19.39 3.58 4.28
CA ASN A 62 18.21 2.72 4.22
C ASN A 62 17.32 2.90 5.44
N LEU A 63 16.01 2.78 5.23
CA LEU A 63 15.03 2.76 6.31
C LEU A 63 14.93 1.37 6.95
N LEU A 64 15.07 1.35 8.27
CA LEU A 64 14.84 0.23 9.17
C LEU A 64 13.72 0.60 10.13
N TYR A 65 12.89 -0.36 10.53
CA TYR A 65 11.78 -0.10 11.44
C TYR A 65 12.00 -0.82 12.77
N TYR A 66 12.13 -0.03 13.83
CA TYR A 66 12.39 -0.51 15.18
C TYR A 66 11.11 -0.52 16.03
N PHE A 67 10.90 -1.60 16.77
CA PHE A 67 9.71 -1.86 17.59
C PHE A 67 10.14 -2.25 19.01
N PRO A 68 10.33 -1.27 19.91
CA PRO A 68 10.87 -1.52 21.25
C PRO A 68 10.00 -2.49 22.06
N MET A 69 8.68 -2.38 21.94
CA MET A 69 7.73 -3.24 22.68
C MET A 69 7.72 -4.70 22.23
N LEU A 70 8.32 -5.01 21.08
CA LEU A 70 8.35 -6.35 20.50
C LEU A 70 9.75 -6.98 20.53
N GLN A 71 10.73 -6.32 21.13
CA GLN A 71 12.05 -6.89 21.37
C GLN A 71 11.94 -7.95 22.47
N LYS A 72 12.20 -9.22 22.12
CA LYS A 72 12.32 -10.29 23.12
C LYS A 72 13.76 -10.36 23.65
N ASP A 73 13.89 -10.57 24.95
CA ASP A 73 15.19 -10.78 25.61
C ASP A 73 15.86 -12.14 25.31
N ALA A 74 15.15 -13.03 24.62
CA ALA A 74 15.66 -14.35 24.26
C ALA A 74 16.01 -14.42 22.76
N PRO A 75 17.17 -15.00 22.40
CA PRO A 75 17.56 -15.17 21.00
C PRO A 75 16.61 -16.15 20.31
N SER A 76 15.59 -15.64 19.62
CA SER A 76 14.79 -16.45 18.70
C SER A 76 15.56 -16.58 17.39
N SER A 77 15.71 -17.83 16.93
CA SER A 77 16.32 -18.19 15.66
C SER A 77 15.87 -17.28 14.52
N THR A 78 16.84 -16.61 13.91
CA THR A 78 16.72 -15.77 12.71
C THR A 78 16.07 -16.59 11.60
N GLY A 79 14.78 -16.38 11.37
CA GLY A 79 14.05 -17.00 10.28
C GLY A 79 13.82 -15.95 9.21
N ILE A 80 14.64 -15.99 8.16
CA ILE A 80 14.26 -15.46 6.85
C ILE A 80 12.81 -15.88 6.61
N GLY A 81 11.97 -14.94 6.18
CA GLY A 81 10.57 -15.23 5.87
C GLY A 81 10.49 -16.53 5.10
N ASP A 82 9.69 -17.47 5.59
CA ASP A 82 9.55 -18.85 5.10
C ASP A 82 8.92 -18.93 3.69
N GLY A 83 9.00 -17.85 2.90
CA GLY A 83 8.28 -17.68 1.65
C GLY A 83 6.77 -17.56 1.84
N SER A 84 6.26 -17.55 3.08
CA SER A 84 4.83 -17.42 3.33
C SER A 84 4.36 -15.99 3.09
N TYR A 85 3.15 -15.85 2.57
CA TYR A 85 2.46 -14.59 2.35
C TYR A 85 0.99 -14.70 2.76
N LEU A 86 0.35 -13.56 3.02
CA LEU A 86 -1.06 -13.54 3.39
C LEU A 86 -1.92 -13.59 2.12
N THR A 87 -2.69 -14.66 1.93
CA THR A 87 -3.68 -14.74 0.84
C THR A 87 -5.06 -14.25 1.31
N GLU A 88 -5.59 -13.24 0.66
CA GLU A 88 -6.97 -12.82 0.81
C GLU A 88 -7.91 -13.76 0.03
N LEU A 89 -9.02 -14.17 0.65
CA LEU A 89 -9.94 -15.14 0.08
C LEU A 89 -10.90 -14.50 -0.93
N ARG A 90 -11.06 -15.16 -2.09
CA ARG A 90 -12.05 -14.77 -3.11
C ARG A 90 -13.48 -14.90 -2.59
N TRP A 91 -14.34 -13.94 -2.98
CA TRP A 91 -15.78 -14.00 -2.75
C TRP A 91 -16.41 -15.09 -3.62
N LYS A 92 -17.07 -16.05 -2.98
CA LYS A 92 -17.79 -17.12 -3.68
C LYS A 92 -19.16 -16.63 -4.14
N PHE A 93 -19.53 -16.94 -5.39
CA PHE A 93 -20.83 -16.58 -5.96
C PHE A 93 -22.00 -17.16 -5.15
N SER A 94 -21.90 -18.44 -4.77
CA SER A 94 -22.89 -19.14 -3.98
C SER A 94 -22.23 -20.17 -3.07
N ARG A 95 -22.90 -20.45 -1.94
CA ARG A 95 -22.57 -21.58 -1.04
C ARG A 95 -23.26 -22.87 -1.49
N ALA A 96 -24.13 -22.79 -2.49
CA ALA A 96 -24.84 -23.94 -3.02
C ALA A 96 -23.90 -24.88 -3.80
N PRO A 97 -24.08 -26.21 -3.70
CA PRO A 97 -23.33 -27.16 -4.51
C PRO A 97 -23.63 -26.95 -6.00
N THR A 98 -22.64 -27.17 -6.86
CA THR A 98 -22.71 -26.98 -8.32
C THR A 98 -23.94 -27.62 -8.94
N ARG A 99 -24.34 -28.82 -8.48
CA ARG A 99 -25.56 -29.51 -8.96
C ARG A 99 -26.83 -28.68 -8.81
N LYS A 100 -26.97 -27.93 -7.70
CA LYS A 100 -28.15 -27.09 -7.45
C LYS A 100 -28.15 -25.86 -8.34
N LEU A 101 -26.96 -25.31 -8.64
CA LEU A 101 -26.81 -24.19 -9.57
C LEU A 101 -27.17 -24.62 -11.00
N VAL A 102 -26.68 -25.78 -11.44
CA VAL A 102 -26.99 -26.33 -12.77
C VAL A 102 -28.48 -26.64 -12.89
N LEU A 103 -29.08 -27.30 -11.89
CA LEU A 103 -30.52 -27.57 -11.90
C LEU A 103 -31.36 -26.29 -11.91
N ALA A 104 -30.98 -25.28 -11.13
CA ALA A 104 -31.65 -23.99 -11.15
C ALA A 104 -31.53 -23.29 -12.51
N ALA A 105 -30.35 -23.37 -13.15
CA ALA A 105 -30.13 -22.82 -14.49
C ALA A 105 -30.96 -23.56 -15.55
N LEU A 106 -31.02 -24.90 -15.50
CA LEU A 106 -31.83 -25.71 -16.40
C LEU A 106 -33.33 -25.42 -16.23
N LEU A 107 -33.80 -25.34 -14.97
CA LEU A 107 -35.20 -25.03 -14.68
C LEU A 107 -35.55 -23.60 -15.15
N GLY A 108 -34.66 -22.64 -14.94
CA GLY A 108 -34.80 -21.28 -15.45
C GLY A 108 -34.84 -21.24 -16.97
N ALA A 109 -34.00 -22.03 -17.64
CA ALA A 109 -33.95 -22.07 -19.11
C ALA A 109 -35.22 -22.68 -19.68
N ALA A 110 -35.74 -23.75 -19.06
CA ALA A 110 -37.03 -24.32 -19.41
C ALA A 110 -38.18 -23.32 -19.20
N ASN A 111 -38.17 -22.56 -18.10
CA ASN A 111 -39.15 -21.51 -17.84
C ASN A 111 -39.08 -20.40 -18.91
N LEU A 112 -37.89 -19.89 -19.22
CA LEU A 112 -37.69 -18.86 -20.25
C LEU A 112 -38.15 -19.35 -21.63
N ALA A 113 -37.83 -20.59 -22.00
CA ALA A 113 -38.29 -21.20 -23.25
C ALA A 113 -39.83 -21.32 -23.29
N GLY A 114 -40.46 -21.69 -22.18
CA GLY A 114 -41.91 -21.73 -22.06
C GLY A 114 -42.55 -20.34 -22.23
N VAL A 115 -41.98 -19.30 -21.62
CA VAL A 115 -42.44 -17.92 -21.79
C VAL A 115 -42.26 -17.43 -23.23
N ALA A 116 -41.12 -17.73 -23.85
CA ALA A 116 -40.85 -17.38 -25.24
C ALA A 116 -41.82 -18.09 -26.20
N PHE A 117 -42.03 -19.40 -26.01
CA PHE A 117 -43.00 -20.17 -26.79
C PHE A 117 -44.42 -19.62 -26.62
N LEU A 118 -44.85 -19.35 -25.40
CA LEU A 118 -46.16 -18.75 -25.12
C LEU A 118 -46.31 -17.37 -25.78
N THR A 119 -45.25 -16.56 -25.75
CA THR A 119 -45.22 -15.23 -26.40
C THR A 119 -45.42 -15.36 -27.91
N ILE A 120 -44.73 -16.29 -28.56
CA ILE A 120 -44.87 -16.56 -30.00
C ILE A 120 -46.28 -17.08 -30.30
N LEU A 121 -46.77 -18.03 -29.50
CA LEU A 121 -48.05 -18.69 -29.71
C LEU A 121 -49.24 -17.73 -29.61
N VAL A 122 -49.27 -16.88 -28.58
CA VAL A 122 -50.35 -15.89 -28.36
C VAL A 122 -50.19 -14.67 -29.26
N GLY A 123 -48.98 -14.41 -29.76
CA GLY A 123 -48.70 -13.35 -30.73
C GLY A 123 -49.24 -13.63 -32.14
N ASP A 124 -49.53 -14.90 -32.48
CA ASP A 124 -50.15 -15.26 -33.76
C ASP A 124 -51.67 -14.96 -33.74
N PRO A 125 -52.17 -14.05 -34.61
CA PRO A 125 -53.58 -13.70 -34.67
C PRO A 125 -54.51 -14.90 -34.94
N GLN A 126 -54.06 -15.89 -35.70
CA GLN A 126 -54.86 -17.08 -36.02
C GLN A 126 -55.03 -17.95 -34.78
N VAL A 127 -53.95 -18.18 -34.04
CA VAL A 127 -53.96 -18.97 -32.80
C VAL A 127 -54.72 -18.23 -31.70
N ALA A 128 -54.54 -16.92 -31.57
CA ALA A 128 -55.30 -16.13 -30.61
C ALA A 128 -56.82 -16.16 -30.89
N ALA A 129 -57.21 -16.15 -32.18
CA ALA A 129 -58.61 -16.23 -32.58
C ALA A 129 -59.23 -17.61 -32.32
N THR A 130 -58.52 -18.71 -32.61
CA THR A 130 -58.99 -20.07 -32.30
C THR A 130 -59.10 -20.28 -30.80
N LEU A 131 -58.09 -19.87 -30.02
CA LEU A 131 -58.11 -19.96 -28.55
C LEU A 131 -59.24 -19.12 -27.95
N SER A 132 -59.51 -17.94 -28.51
CA SER A 132 -60.65 -17.10 -28.09
C SER A 132 -62.01 -17.75 -28.35
N ARG A 133 -62.12 -18.58 -29.40
CA ARG A 133 -63.35 -19.29 -29.77
C ARG A 133 -63.56 -20.54 -28.92
N GLU A 134 -62.50 -21.27 -28.59
CA GLU A 134 -62.58 -22.53 -27.83
C GLU A 134 -62.52 -22.31 -26.31
N ALA A 135 -61.55 -21.53 -25.82
CA ALA A 135 -61.32 -21.28 -24.39
C ALA A 135 -62.00 -19.99 -23.88
N GLY A 136 -62.52 -19.16 -24.80
CA GLY A 136 -63.20 -17.92 -24.48
C GLY A 136 -62.27 -16.70 -24.42
N LYS A 137 -62.80 -15.53 -24.81
CA LYS A 137 -62.06 -14.25 -24.87
C LYS A 137 -61.44 -13.83 -23.54
N GLY A 138 -62.06 -14.18 -22.41
CA GLY A 138 -61.55 -13.85 -21.07
C GLY A 138 -60.22 -14.52 -20.76
N VAL A 139 -60.03 -15.77 -21.18
CA VAL A 139 -58.77 -16.52 -20.95
C VAL A 139 -57.63 -15.88 -21.75
N VAL A 140 -57.85 -15.58 -23.02
CA VAL A 140 -56.83 -14.93 -23.88
C VAL A 140 -56.43 -13.56 -23.34
N SER A 141 -57.41 -12.75 -22.93
CA SER A 141 -57.15 -11.44 -22.32
C SER A 141 -56.38 -11.55 -21.01
N PHE A 142 -56.65 -12.56 -20.18
CA PHE A 142 -55.91 -12.80 -18.94
C PHE A 142 -54.46 -13.19 -19.22
N VAL A 143 -54.23 -14.13 -20.15
CA VAL A 143 -52.88 -14.55 -20.55
C VAL A 143 -52.07 -13.37 -21.08
N LEU A 144 -52.66 -12.58 -21.99
CA LEU A 144 -52.02 -11.36 -22.50
C LEU A 144 -51.70 -10.34 -21.38
N GLY A 145 -52.60 -10.21 -20.40
CA GLY A 145 -52.41 -9.30 -19.26
C GLY A 145 -51.27 -9.71 -18.33
N ILE A 146 -51.08 -11.02 -18.08
CA ILE A 146 -50.01 -11.53 -17.20
C ILE A 146 -48.69 -11.78 -17.93
N LEU A 147 -48.71 -11.92 -19.27
CA LEU A 147 -47.52 -12.17 -20.09
C LEU A 147 -46.34 -11.21 -19.82
N PRO A 148 -46.51 -9.88 -19.73
CA PRO A 148 -45.39 -8.98 -19.45
C PRO A 148 -44.78 -9.22 -18.06
N LEU A 149 -45.59 -9.56 -17.06
CA LEU A 149 -45.11 -9.91 -15.73
C LEU A 149 -44.27 -11.20 -15.77
N LEU A 150 -44.74 -12.19 -16.54
CA LEU A 150 -44.06 -13.47 -16.70
C LEU A 150 -42.72 -13.32 -17.45
N GLN A 151 -42.69 -12.47 -18.49
CA GLN A 151 -41.46 -12.09 -19.21
C GLN A 151 -40.48 -11.37 -18.30
N GLY A 152 -40.96 -10.39 -17.51
CA GLY A 152 -40.14 -9.67 -16.55
C GLY A 152 -39.54 -10.60 -15.49
N TYR A 153 -40.32 -11.54 -14.98
CA TYR A 153 -39.84 -12.56 -14.05
C TYR A 153 -38.77 -13.46 -14.68
N ALA A 154 -39.02 -13.99 -15.88
CA ALA A 154 -38.07 -14.87 -16.56
C ALA A 154 -36.75 -14.14 -16.86
N ALA A 155 -36.81 -12.87 -17.27
CA ALA A 155 -35.62 -12.04 -17.45
C ALA A 155 -34.88 -11.78 -16.12
N ALA A 156 -35.59 -11.39 -15.06
CA ALA A 156 -35.01 -11.11 -13.75
C ALA A 156 -34.31 -12.33 -13.14
N PHE A 157 -34.86 -13.54 -13.37
CA PHE A 157 -34.27 -14.80 -12.92
C PHE A 157 -32.82 -14.98 -13.39
N PHE A 158 -32.47 -14.49 -14.58
CA PHE A 158 -31.10 -14.54 -15.11
C PHE A 158 -30.31 -13.26 -14.85
N LEU A 159 -30.96 -12.10 -15.00
CA LEU A 159 -30.31 -10.80 -14.92
C LEU A 159 -29.75 -10.53 -13.52
N ILE A 160 -30.51 -10.87 -12.46
CA ILE A 160 -30.06 -10.64 -11.08
C ILE A 160 -28.80 -11.47 -10.76
N PRO A 161 -28.77 -12.81 -11.00
CA PRO A 161 -27.54 -13.60 -10.87
C PRO A 161 -26.36 -13.09 -11.70
N LEU A 162 -26.60 -12.66 -12.95
CA LEU A 162 -25.54 -12.21 -13.84
C LEU A 162 -24.90 -10.91 -13.34
N VAL A 163 -25.70 -9.93 -12.96
CA VAL A 163 -25.21 -8.68 -12.38
C VAL A 163 -24.45 -8.94 -11.07
N ARG A 164 -24.95 -9.86 -10.23
CA ARG A 164 -24.25 -10.27 -9.02
C ARG A 164 -22.89 -10.92 -9.35
N ALA A 165 -22.85 -11.82 -10.33
CA ALA A 165 -21.64 -12.48 -10.76
C ALA A 165 -20.60 -11.47 -11.27
N ALA A 166 -21.03 -10.49 -12.08
CA ALA A 166 -20.15 -9.43 -12.57
C ALA A 166 -19.53 -8.60 -11.43
N ARG A 167 -20.34 -8.17 -10.45
CA ARG A 167 -19.82 -7.43 -9.27
C ARG A 167 -18.86 -8.26 -8.42
N ILE A 168 -19.13 -9.56 -8.27
CA ILE A 168 -18.25 -10.47 -7.54
C ILE A 168 -16.94 -10.69 -8.31
N ALA A 169 -16.99 -10.83 -9.64
CA ALA A 169 -15.81 -10.97 -10.48
C ALA A 169 -14.92 -9.72 -10.39
N GLN A 170 -15.50 -8.51 -10.47
CA GLN A 170 -14.77 -7.25 -10.30
C GLN A 170 -14.06 -7.17 -8.94
N ARG A 171 -14.75 -7.54 -7.85
CA ARG A 171 -14.14 -7.57 -6.51
C ARG A 171 -13.05 -8.63 -6.38
N ASN A 172 -13.25 -9.79 -7.00
CA ASN A 172 -12.25 -10.85 -6.96
C ASN A 172 -11.00 -10.49 -7.78
N ALA A 173 -11.13 -9.68 -8.83
CA ALA A 173 -9.99 -9.21 -9.60
C ALA A 173 -9.07 -8.30 -8.77
N SER A 174 -9.64 -7.38 -7.98
CA SER A 174 -8.81 -6.54 -7.09
C SER A 174 -8.18 -7.32 -5.93
N ILE A 175 -8.88 -8.35 -5.42
CA ILE A 175 -8.32 -9.28 -4.44
C ILE A 175 -7.14 -10.05 -5.05
N GLU A 176 -7.27 -10.50 -6.29
CA GLU A 176 -6.20 -11.23 -6.97
C GLU A 176 -4.97 -10.35 -7.19
N ALA A 177 -5.16 -9.12 -7.68
CA ALA A 177 -4.06 -8.17 -7.86
C ALA A 177 -3.30 -7.95 -6.54
N ARG A 178 -3.99 -7.77 -5.40
CA ARG A 178 -3.34 -7.64 -4.09
C ARG A 178 -2.60 -8.90 -3.66
N ASN A 179 -3.16 -10.08 -3.95
CA ASN A 179 -2.50 -11.35 -3.63
C ASN A 179 -1.26 -11.58 -4.49
N GLU A 180 -1.30 -11.18 -5.76
CA GLU A 180 -0.15 -11.23 -6.66
C GLU A 180 1.00 -10.34 -6.16
N LEU A 181 0.70 -9.13 -5.68
CA LEU A 181 1.72 -8.26 -5.08
C LEU A 181 2.36 -8.89 -3.84
N ARG A 182 1.55 -9.49 -2.95
CA ARG A 182 2.06 -10.16 -1.74
C ARG A 182 2.90 -11.39 -2.08
N MET A 183 2.55 -12.11 -3.14
CA MET A 183 3.32 -13.24 -3.65
C MET A 183 4.66 -12.76 -4.24
N GLN A 184 4.66 -11.72 -5.07
CA GLN A 184 5.88 -11.12 -5.62
C GLN A 184 6.82 -10.60 -4.52
N ALA A 185 6.27 -9.97 -3.48
CA ALA A 185 7.05 -9.54 -2.31
C ALA A 185 7.67 -10.74 -1.58
N ALA A 186 6.94 -11.85 -1.43
CA ALA A 186 7.49 -13.06 -0.81
C ALA A 186 8.57 -13.73 -1.67
N ASP A 187 8.41 -13.74 -2.99
CA ASP A 187 9.40 -14.27 -3.92
C ASP A 187 10.68 -13.44 -3.92
N ALA A 188 10.56 -12.11 -3.80
CA ALA A 188 11.70 -11.20 -3.67
C ALA A 188 12.49 -11.42 -2.37
N LEU A 189 11.86 -11.93 -1.29
CA LEU A 189 12.56 -12.30 -0.06
C LEU A 189 13.27 -13.67 -0.18
N GLN A 190 12.79 -14.55 -1.05
CA GLN A 190 13.45 -15.85 -1.30
C GLN A 190 14.71 -15.70 -2.16
N ASN A 191 14.70 -14.73 -3.08
CA ASN A 191 15.85 -14.39 -3.92
C ASN A 191 16.16 -12.89 -3.78
N PRO A 192 16.72 -12.46 -2.65
CA PRO A 192 16.92 -11.05 -2.35
C PRO A 192 17.96 -10.39 -3.27
N SER A 193 17.72 -9.14 -3.64
CA SER A 193 18.74 -8.30 -4.28
C SER A 193 19.82 -7.92 -3.28
N SER A 194 20.99 -7.51 -3.76
CA SER A 194 22.09 -7.03 -2.90
C SER A 194 21.67 -5.89 -1.95
N THR A 195 20.76 -5.01 -2.40
CA THR A 195 20.16 -3.96 -1.57
C THR A 195 19.32 -4.52 -0.44
N VAL A 196 18.43 -5.48 -0.72
CA VAL A 196 17.59 -6.11 0.31
C VAL A 196 18.45 -6.92 1.27
N GLU A 197 19.47 -7.63 0.79
CA GLU A 197 20.43 -8.35 1.64
C GLU A 197 21.15 -7.42 2.61
N SER A 198 21.63 -6.26 2.11
CA SER A 198 22.27 -5.24 2.94
C SER A 198 21.32 -4.72 4.01
N LYS A 199 20.09 -4.32 3.63
CA LYS A 199 19.06 -3.88 4.59
C LYS A 199 18.77 -4.93 5.67
N ILE A 200 18.68 -6.22 5.30
CA ILE A 200 18.47 -7.31 6.25
C ILE A 200 19.64 -7.42 7.23
N GLN A 201 20.89 -7.29 6.75
CA GLN A 201 22.08 -7.34 7.60
C GLN A 201 22.12 -6.16 8.58
N SER A 202 21.92 -4.93 8.10
CA SER A 202 21.83 -3.72 8.95
C SER A 202 20.74 -3.87 10.02
N GLY A 203 19.57 -4.40 9.65
CA GLY A 203 18.48 -4.65 10.60
C GLY A 203 18.84 -5.67 11.69
N GLN A 204 19.57 -6.73 11.34
CA GLN A 204 20.05 -7.71 12.31
C GLN A 204 21.09 -7.13 13.26
N GLU A 205 21.98 -6.26 12.76
CA GLU A 205 22.97 -5.58 13.59
C GLU A 205 22.29 -4.64 14.60
N LEU A 206 21.30 -3.85 14.16
CA LEU A 206 20.52 -2.98 15.02
C LEU A 206 19.74 -3.79 16.08
N ALA A 207 19.13 -4.91 15.70
CA ALA A 207 18.42 -5.79 16.62
C ALA A 207 19.35 -6.37 17.70
N ARG A 208 20.59 -6.74 17.34
CA ARG A 208 21.60 -7.27 18.27
C ARG A 208 22.15 -6.20 19.20
N ALA A 209 22.30 -4.98 18.72
CA ALA A 209 22.90 -3.90 19.47
C ALA A 209 22.03 -3.46 20.67
N LYS A 210 20.74 -3.87 20.74
CA LYS A 210 19.77 -3.50 21.79
C LYS A 210 19.78 -1.99 22.08
N VAL A 211 20.06 -1.17 21.06
CA VAL A 211 20.33 0.25 21.25
C VAL A 211 19.00 0.95 21.51
N ASP A 212 18.95 1.68 22.62
CA ASP A 212 17.93 2.69 22.87
C ASP A 212 18.03 3.74 21.74
N PRO A 213 17.04 3.82 20.85
CA PRO A 213 17.10 4.66 19.64
C PRO A 213 17.31 6.15 19.92
N LYS A 214 17.16 6.58 21.18
CA LYS A 214 17.47 7.96 21.61
C LYS A 214 18.86 8.46 21.24
N ARG A 215 19.80 7.58 20.87
CA ARG A 215 21.15 8.00 20.45
C ARG A 215 21.23 8.55 19.03
N TRP A 216 20.24 8.31 18.17
CA TRP A 216 20.17 8.89 16.82
C TRP A 216 19.19 10.06 16.74
N GLU A 217 19.03 10.80 17.85
CA GLU A 217 18.17 11.98 17.98
C GLU A 217 18.15 12.79 16.68
N ILE A 218 16.99 12.72 16.01
CA ILE A 218 16.72 13.39 14.75
C ILE A 218 16.98 14.87 15.00
N ALA A 219 18.01 15.44 14.35
CA ALA A 219 18.41 16.83 14.57
C ALA A 219 17.26 17.83 14.29
N TYR A 220 16.24 17.41 13.54
CA TYR A 220 15.03 18.18 13.28
C TYR A 220 13.79 17.28 13.41
N SER A 221 13.08 17.40 14.53
CA SER A 221 11.72 16.89 14.69
C SER A 221 10.73 18.06 14.74
N THR A 222 9.68 18.00 13.94
CA THR A 222 8.58 19.00 13.92
C THR A 222 7.73 18.96 15.19
N ASP A 223 7.88 17.93 16.03
CA ASP A 223 7.10 17.71 17.24
C ASP A 223 7.75 18.32 18.51
N LYS A 224 8.97 18.89 18.43
CA LYS A 224 9.61 19.58 19.55
C LYS A 224 9.09 21.02 19.64
N GLU A 225 8.60 21.44 20.81
CA GLU A 225 8.14 22.82 21.05
C GLU A 225 9.30 23.81 20.78
N MET A 226 9.01 24.91 20.07
CA MET A 226 9.95 25.96 19.66
C MET A 226 10.88 26.48 20.78
N ILE A 227 10.48 26.34 22.04
CA ILE A 227 11.20 26.84 23.21
C ILE A 227 12.48 26.03 23.50
N ASP A 228 12.47 24.72 23.28
CA ASP A 228 13.68 23.88 23.43
C ASP A 228 14.61 24.02 22.21
N GLN A 229 14.09 24.49 21.08
CA GLN A 229 14.82 24.70 19.83
C GLN A 229 15.75 25.93 19.91
N ASP A 230 15.34 26.98 20.62
CA ASP A 230 16.15 28.19 20.83
C ASP A 230 17.44 27.91 21.63
N PHE A 231 17.44 26.91 22.51
CA PHE A 231 18.63 26.60 23.32
C PHE A 231 19.77 26.02 22.48
N ASP A 232 19.46 25.11 21.54
CA ASP A 232 20.45 24.52 20.63
C ASP A 232 20.99 25.53 19.59
N LEU A 233 20.14 26.44 19.10
CA LEU A 233 20.55 27.50 18.16
C LEU A 233 21.55 28.46 18.80
N ASN A 234 21.31 28.87 20.05
CA ASN A 234 22.22 29.76 20.76
C ASN A 234 23.59 29.10 21.06
N GLU A 235 23.63 27.79 21.31
CA GLU A 235 24.90 27.07 21.49
C GLU A 235 25.65 26.92 20.17
N PHE A 236 24.94 26.67 19.07
CA PHE A 236 25.52 26.65 17.72
C PHE A 236 26.11 28.00 17.32
N ASP A 237 25.35 29.09 17.48
CA ASP A 237 25.81 30.45 17.18
C ASP A 237 27.02 30.84 18.03
N ARG A 238 27.07 30.42 19.30
CA ARG A 238 28.24 30.65 20.17
C ARG A 238 29.48 29.96 19.62
N ARG A 239 29.37 28.71 19.19
CA ARG A 239 30.52 27.95 18.63
C ARG A 239 30.95 28.50 17.27
N LEU A 240 30.01 28.98 16.46
CA LEU A 240 30.32 29.63 15.19
C LEU A 240 31.10 30.93 15.43
N ALA A 241 30.68 31.74 16.39
CA ALA A 241 31.39 32.97 16.77
C ALA A 241 32.80 32.67 17.35
N GLU A 242 32.96 31.60 18.11
CA GLU A 242 34.26 31.14 18.60
C GLU A 242 35.18 30.76 17.43
N LEU A 243 34.69 30.00 16.44
CA LEU A 243 35.46 29.62 15.25
C LEU A 243 35.83 30.83 14.38
N GLU A 244 34.91 31.77 14.18
CA GLU A 244 35.21 33.02 13.46
C GLU A 244 36.24 33.87 14.20
N SER A 245 36.20 33.87 15.53
CA SER A 245 37.18 34.60 16.36
C SER A 245 38.56 33.96 16.36
N ASP A 246 38.64 32.64 16.31
CA ASP A 246 39.88 31.88 16.18
C ASP A 246 40.48 32.03 14.77
N GLU A 247 39.63 32.05 13.73
CA GLU A 247 40.02 32.32 12.36
C GLU A 247 40.58 33.75 12.21
N ALA A 248 39.92 34.74 12.84
CA ALA A 248 40.39 36.13 12.86
C ALA A 248 41.70 36.33 13.65
N GLN A 249 41.97 35.52 14.69
CA GLN A 249 43.23 35.56 15.44
C GLN A 249 44.38 34.82 14.75
N SER A 250 44.09 33.96 13.78
CA SER A 250 45.10 33.19 13.03
C SER A 250 45.72 33.92 11.83
N LEU A 251 45.21 35.11 11.48
CA LEU A 251 45.79 35.96 10.43
C LEU A 251 46.99 36.76 11.00
N PRO A 252 48.21 36.65 10.43
CA PRO A 252 49.37 37.34 10.94
C PRO A 252 49.25 38.86 10.73
N ALA A 253 49.52 39.62 11.80
CA ALA A 253 49.60 41.08 11.77
C ALA A 253 50.72 41.54 10.82
N GLU A 254 50.33 42.17 9.71
CA GLU A 254 51.25 42.92 8.85
C GLU A 254 51.62 44.21 9.60
N SER A 255 52.77 44.19 10.29
CA SER A 255 53.33 45.34 11.00
C SER A 255 54.06 46.27 10.04
N ASP A 256 53.71 47.55 10.12
CA ASP A 256 54.36 48.74 9.55
C ASP A 256 55.89 48.67 9.41
N GLU A 257 56.42 49.08 8.25
CA GLU A 257 57.71 49.79 8.21
C GLU A 257 57.85 50.78 7.03
N ALA A 258 58.26 51.99 7.41
CA ALA A 258 59.07 52.96 6.67
C ALA A 258 58.43 53.92 5.62
N GLN A 259 58.20 55.13 6.12
CA GLN A 259 58.15 56.41 5.40
C GLN A 259 59.43 56.67 4.58
N SER A 260 59.30 57.13 3.33
CA SER A 260 60.20 58.13 2.73
C SER A 260 59.56 58.82 1.52
N SER A 261 59.44 60.15 1.58
CA SER A 261 58.89 61.05 0.55
C SER A 261 59.56 60.94 -0.83
N PRO A 262 58.95 61.55 -1.88
CA PRO A 262 59.52 62.82 -2.32
C PRO A 262 58.50 63.92 -2.69
N SER A 263 58.99 65.16 -2.55
CA SER A 263 58.37 66.46 -2.84
C SER A 263 57.86 66.68 -4.27
N PRO A 264 56.97 67.68 -4.50
CA PRO A 264 56.42 68.03 -5.80
C PRO A 264 57.35 68.98 -6.60
N ARG A 265 57.52 68.75 -7.91
CA ARG A 265 58.09 69.73 -8.85
C ARG A 265 57.32 69.80 -10.17
N GLN A 266 57.22 71.04 -10.63
CA GLN A 266 56.42 71.61 -11.70
C GLN A 266 56.91 71.29 -13.12
N ARG A 267 55.96 71.33 -14.07
CA ARG A 267 55.99 71.83 -15.47
C ARG A 267 57.30 71.81 -16.27
N GLN A 268 57.22 71.27 -17.50
CA GLN A 268 57.42 71.92 -18.83
C GLN A 268 57.32 70.84 -19.93
N GLN A 269 56.43 70.95 -20.92
CA GLN A 269 56.60 71.59 -22.24
C GLN A 269 57.64 70.97 -23.19
N ASN A 270 57.16 70.65 -24.41
CA ASN A 270 57.84 70.38 -25.69
C ASN A 270 58.68 69.08 -25.75
N GLN A 271 58.58 68.23 -26.77
CA GLN A 271 58.36 68.44 -28.21
C GLN A 271 57.36 67.45 -28.82
#